data_AF-A0AAU1J9K1-F1
#
_entry.id   AF-A0AAU1J9K1-F1
#
_cell.length_a   1.000
_cell.length_b   1.000
_cell.length_c   1.000
_cell.angle_alpha   90.00
_cell.angle_beta   90.00
_cell.angle_gamma   90.00
#
_symmetry.space_group_name_H-M   'P 1'
#
loop_
_entity.id
_entity.type
_entity.pdbx_description
1 polymer ?
#
loop_
_entity_poly.entity_id
_entity_poly.type
_entity_poly.pdbx_seq_one_letter_code
_entity_poly.pdbx_strand_id
1 'polypeptide(L)'
;MPVRPRRSFALAAAVATAAALGATALATTTASAAEVPLSGYELTWGIKQSYRTYVSTYAQGTFTATDGASQAANNGVFTFTDGTGTYDTTSHALHLTFKGTLTAKSTLHGFVREMSDFQYDSAAGTLTADLVSDGGTKQQDVTLAKVAAPTSQDLKDLGTTLTAAAGTFLGSDSYANAAGDPLSALKPASTTSPSPTPTPSTTPTQSSTPSATPTQSATPSATSSSSPSASPSDTASEPATKGDIADGRLTWGVKESFRSYVVGSVAKGKITTSGGATQAAGNGVFTFTGATGGYDTDADTLTAAFDGAVTFKGHEDNGTYGLDLTFTDLKATLDGGTGTLTADVTSLGEKSEDVVLADLKAASTDVTAKDDVITLDDVTTTLTAAGAKAFGGFYQTGAELDPLNLSVALTADATLPTDGASSTTGTGSSGTSGGTGNSGTTGSTSGGITGSTTGDVTGALASTGSDVPVAALGTAAAVTAAAGAGVVLAIRRRRTQA
;
A
#
# COMPACT_ATOMS: atom_id res chain seq x y z
N MET A 1 -83.49 -0.41 -69.92
CA MET A 1 -82.21 -0.15 -70.63
C MET A 1 -81.73 1.24 -70.24
N PRO A 2 -80.41 1.57 -70.22
CA PRO A 2 -79.27 0.73 -70.58
C PRO A 2 -78.75 -0.25 -69.50
N VAL A 3 -77.54 -0.04 -68.95
CA VAL A 3 -76.45 -1.06 -68.99
C VAL A 3 -75.38 -0.88 -67.88
N ARG A 4 -74.67 -1.98 -67.52
CA ARG A 4 -73.49 -2.08 -66.62
C ARG A 4 -72.14 -1.82 -67.33
N PRO A 5 -71.00 -1.68 -66.63
CA PRO A 5 -70.07 -2.83 -66.48
C PRO A 5 -69.50 -3.02 -65.04
N ARG A 6 -69.39 -4.24 -64.47
CA ARG A 6 -68.25 -5.24 -64.50
C ARG A 6 -67.04 -4.83 -63.61
N ARG A 7 -66.30 -5.72 -62.91
CA ARG A 7 -66.33 -7.20 -62.68
C ARG A 7 -65.33 -7.64 -61.58
N SER A 8 -65.64 -8.72 -60.84
CA SER A 8 -64.76 -9.83 -60.37
C SER A 8 -63.47 -9.50 -59.54
N PHE A 9 -62.73 -10.40 -58.87
CA PHE A 9 -62.67 -11.86 -58.62
C PHE A 9 -62.28 -12.02 -57.11
N ALA A 10 -62.65 -13.00 -56.27
CA ALA A 10 -62.77 -14.47 -56.30
C ALA A 10 -61.81 -15.11 -55.27
N LEU A 11 -62.33 -16.18 -54.65
CA LEU A 11 -61.76 -17.13 -53.69
C LEU A 11 -60.26 -17.47 -53.79
N ALA A 12 -59.64 -17.72 -52.63
CA ALA A 12 -58.61 -18.75 -52.48
C ALA A 12 -58.67 -19.35 -51.06
N ALA A 13 -59.12 -20.60 -50.95
CA ALA A 13 -58.95 -21.44 -49.78
C ALA A 13 -58.25 -22.73 -50.25
N ALA A 14 -57.24 -23.19 -49.51
CA ALA A 14 -56.53 -24.43 -49.80
C ALA A 14 -56.27 -25.19 -48.51
N VAL A 15 -56.73 -26.45 -48.48
CA VAL A 15 -56.55 -27.41 -47.39
C VAL A 15 -55.62 -28.51 -47.90
N ALA A 16 -54.54 -28.82 -47.17
CA ALA A 16 -53.76 -30.06 -47.23
C ALA A 16 -52.57 -29.98 -46.27
N THR A 17 -52.04 -31.03 -45.64
CA THR A 17 -52.57 -32.34 -45.21
C THR A 17 -51.64 -32.81 -44.08
N ALA A 18 -52.16 -33.41 -43.01
CA ALA A 18 -51.30 -33.93 -41.94
C ALA A 18 -50.52 -35.17 -42.38
N ALA A 19 -49.19 -35.16 -42.18
CA ALA A 19 -48.34 -36.34 -42.29
C ALA A 19 -47.86 -36.74 -40.89
N ALA A 20 -48.46 -37.79 -40.32
CA ALA A 20 -48.04 -38.36 -39.05
C ALA A 20 -47.11 -39.55 -39.31
N LEU A 21 -45.82 -39.37 -39.02
CA LEU A 21 -44.86 -40.46 -38.82
C LEU A 21 -44.11 -40.22 -37.52
N GLY A 22 -43.97 -41.28 -36.73
CA GLY A 22 -43.64 -41.15 -35.31
C GLY A 22 -42.22 -40.71 -35.05
N ALA A 23 -42.08 -39.72 -34.16
CA ALA A 23 -40.94 -39.62 -33.27
C ALA A 23 -41.44 -39.94 -31.85
N THR A 24 -41.01 -41.06 -31.28
CA THR A 24 -40.99 -41.19 -29.82
C THR A 24 -40.02 -40.15 -29.30
N ALA A 25 -40.54 -38.99 -28.92
CA ALA A 25 -39.76 -38.03 -28.16
C ALA A 25 -39.34 -38.73 -26.86
N LEU A 26 -38.05 -39.08 -26.75
CA LEU A 26 -37.46 -39.25 -25.43
C LEU A 26 -37.71 -37.91 -24.74
N ALA A 27 -38.57 -37.91 -23.73
CA ALA A 27 -38.59 -36.85 -22.75
C ALA A 27 -37.23 -36.93 -22.03
N THR A 28 -36.23 -36.23 -22.59
CA THR A 28 -35.02 -35.89 -21.86
C THR A 28 -35.50 -35.04 -20.70
N THR A 29 -35.72 -35.67 -19.56
CA THR A 29 -35.73 -34.99 -18.27
C THR A 29 -34.38 -34.31 -18.19
N THR A 30 -34.33 -33.02 -18.54
CA THR A 30 -33.22 -32.15 -18.20
C THR A 30 -33.14 -32.22 -16.68
N ALA A 31 -32.20 -33.00 -16.16
CA ALA A 31 -31.90 -33.00 -14.75
C ALA A 31 -31.59 -31.54 -14.41
N SER A 32 -32.45 -30.91 -13.63
CA SER A 32 -32.16 -29.60 -13.07
C SER A 32 -30.84 -29.75 -12.33
N ALA A 33 -29.89 -28.83 -12.55
CA ALA A 33 -28.59 -28.88 -11.91
C ALA A 33 -28.79 -29.07 -10.41
N ALA A 34 -28.14 -30.09 -9.84
CA ALA A 34 -28.40 -30.49 -8.47
C ALA A 34 -27.67 -29.53 -7.53
N GLU A 35 -28.30 -28.39 -7.23
CA GLU A 35 -27.85 -27.49 -6.18
C GLU A 35 -27.78 -28.26 -4.85
N VAL A 36 -26.58 -28.42 -4.32
CA VAL A 36 -26.36 -29.06 -3.03
C VAL A 36 -26.48 -28.00 -1.95
N PRO A 37 -27.42 -28.10 -1.00
CA PRO A 37 -27.54 -27.12 0.07
C PRO A 37 -26.34 -27.20 1.02
N LEU A 38 -25.74 -26.04 1.30
CA LEU A 38 -24.62 -25.85 2.21
C LEU A 38 -25.12 -25.31 3.57
N SER A 39 -24.53 -25.80 4.66
CA SER A 39 -24.85 -25.33 6.02
C SER A 39 -23.72 -25.58 7.03
N GLY A 40 -23.63 -24.66 7.99
CA GLY A 40 -22.64 -24.69 9.07
C GLY A 40 -21.24 -24.29 8.60
N TYR A 41 -21.15 -23.36 7.65
CA TYR A 41 -19.89 -22.71 7.28
C TYR A 41 -19.60 -21.52 8.19
N GLU A 42 -18.33 -21.17 8.31
CA GLU A 42 -17.85 -19.95 8.95
C GLU A 42 -17.01 -19.14 7.95
N LEU A 43 -17.27 -17.84 7.88
CA LEU A 43 -16.47 -16.89 7.12
C LEU A 43 -15.49 -16.22 8.09
N THR A 44 -14.20 -16.39 7.85
CA THR A 44 -13.15 -15.64 8.54
C THR A 44 -12.56 -14.61 7.59
N TRP A 45 -12.65 -13.33 7.94
CA TRP A 45 -12.10 -12.23 7.14
C TRP A 45 -11.76 -11.02 8.01
N GLY A 46 -10.68 -10.31 7.67
CA GLY A 46 -10.18 -9.17 8.44
C GLY A 46 -10.61 -7.78 7.95
N ILE A 47 -11.21 -7.66 6.77
CA ILE A 47 -11.22 -6.43 5.97
C ILE A 47 -9.79 -6.06 5.53
N LYS A 48 -9.01 -5.44 6.43
CA LYS A 48 -7.59 -5.11 6.25
C LYS A 48 -6.93 -4.85 7.61
N GLN A 49 -5.77 -5.44 7.89
CA GLN A 49 -5.05 -5.26 9.15
C GLN A 49 -4.78 -3.77 9.47
N SER A 50 -4.36 -2.96 8.49
CA SER A 50 -4.11 -1.53 8.72
C SER A 50 -5.38 -0.74 9.03
N TYR A 51 -6.55 -1.12 8.48
CA TYR A 51 -7.84 -0.53 8.87
C TYR A 51 -8.21 -0.92 10.30
N ARG A 52 -8.01 -2.20 10.69
CA ARG A 52 -8.23 -2.62 12.08
C ARG A 52 -7.32 -1.87 13.06
N THR A 53 -6.04 -1.73 12.73
CA THR A 53 -5.07 -0.99 13.55
C THR A 53 -5.41 0.50 13.61
N TYR A 54 -5.85 1.10 12.51
CA TYR A 54 -6.37 2.47 12.49
C TYR A 54 -7.52 2.66 13.48
N VAL A 55 -8.56 1.80 13.39
CA VAL A 55 -9.72 1.88 14.27
C VAL A 55 -9.31 1.72 15.74
N SER A 56 -8.54 0.68 16.09
CA SER A 56 -8.21 0.40 17.49
C SER A 56 -7.27 1.40 18.15
N THR A 57 -6.32 1.93 17.38
CA THR A 57 -5.13 2.61 17.94
C THR A 57 -5.14 4.11 17.67
N TYR A 58 -5.54 4.53 16.47
CA TYR A 58 -5.47 5.93 16.05
C TYR A 58 -6.83 6.64 16.18
N ALA A 59 -7.90 5.95 15.79
CA ALA A 59 -9.24 6.50 15.79
C ALA A 59 -9.92 6.52 17.18
N GLN A 60 -9.22 6.10 18.25
CA GLN A 60 -9.80 5.79 19.57
C GLN A 60 -11.08 4.94 19.44
N GLY A 61 -11.04 3.98 18.54
CA GLY A 61 -12.20 3.23 18.10
C GLY A 61 -12.24 1.80 18.64
N THR A 62 -13.40 1.20 18.47
CA THR A 62 -13.67 -0.18 18.88
C THR A 62 -14.40 -0.91 17.76
N PHE A 63 -14.16 -2.21 17.67
CA PHE A 63 -15.02 -3.12 16.93
C PHE A 63 -15.98 -3.80 17.91
N THR A 64 -17.25 -3.83 17.56
CA THR A 64 -18.27 -4.63 18.24
C THR A 64 -18.77 -5.67 17.25
N ALA A 65 -18.72 -6.94 17.63
CA ALA A 65 -19.18 -8.06 16.81
C ALA A 65 -20.37 -8.73 17.52
N THR A 66 -21.51 -8.83 16.85
CA THR A 66 -22.76 -9.38 17.40
C THR A 66 -23.46 -10.33 16.42
N ASP A 67 -24.54 -10.97 16.85
CA ASP A 67 -25.51 -11.68 16.00
C ASP A 67 -24.94 -12.80 15.13
N GLY A 68 -23.85 -13.42 15.56
CA GLY A 68 -23.11 -14.45 14.82
C GLY A 68 -21.71 -14.04 14.38
N ALA A 69 -21.33 -12.77 14.54
CA ALA A 69 -19.96 -12.29 14.40
C ALA A 69 -19.17 -12.39 15.72
N SER A 70 -17.87 -12.64 15.61
CA SER A 70 -16.89 -12.52 16.71
C SER A 70 -15.56 -11.96 16.17
N GLN A 71 -14.71 -11.42 17.05
CA GLN A 71 -13.35 -10.99 16.69
C GLN A 71 -12.31 -11.84 17.42
N ALA A 72 -11.26 -12.27 16.71
CA ALA A 72 -10.10 -12.91 17.31
C ALA A 72 -9.30 -11.94 18.20
N ALA A 73 -8.64 -12.48 19.23
CA ALA A 73 -7.85 -11.70 20.18
C ALA A 73 -6.76 -10.83 19.50
N ASN A 74 -6.27 -9.81 20.20
CA ASN A 74 -5.21 -8.90 19.75
C ASN A 74 -5.55 -8.16 18.44
N ASN A 75 -6.80 -7.70 18.31
CA ASN A 75 -7.33 -7.03 17.11
C ASN A 75 -7.22 -7.89 15.84
N GLY A 76 -7.44 -9.21 16.00
CA GLY A 76 -7.40 -10.17 14.91
C GLY A 76 -8.59 -10.07 13.95
N VAL A 77 -8.63 -11.02 13.02
CA VAL A 77 -9.70 -11.17 12.01
C VAL A 77 -11.06 -11.46 12.65
N PHE A 78 -12.14 -11.18 11.91
CA PHE A 78 -13.50 -11.46 12.32
C PHE A 78 -13.96 -12.83 11.82
N THR A 79 -14.81 -13.51 12.58
CA THR A 79 -15.47 -14.76 12.17
C THR A 79 -16.97 -14.59 12.22
N PHE A 80 -17.64 -14.90 11.10
CA PHE A 80 -19.09 -14.84 10.90
C PHE A 80 -19.62 -16.26 10.76
N THR A 81 -20.67 -16.59 11.50
CA THR A 81 -21.12 -17.98 11.73
C THR A 81 -22.44 -18.29 11.00
N ASP A 82 -22.98 -19.49 11.19
CA ASP A 82 -24.23 -19.96 10.58
C ASP A 82 -24.28 -19.81 9.05
N GLY A 83 -23.14 -19.96 8.39
CA GLY A 83 -23.01 -19.90 6.93
C GLY A 83 -23.88 -20.95 6.25
N THR A 84 -24.77 -20.50 5.38
CA THR A 84 -25.72 -21.33 4.61
C THR A 84 -25.79 -20.90 3.16
N GLY A 85 -26.19 -21.79 2.26
CA GLY A 85 -26.25 -21.45 0.84
C GLY A 85 -26.38 -22.66 -0.08
N THR A 86 -25.87 -22.57 -1.29
CA THR A 86 -25.93 -23.62 -2.32
C THR A 86 -24.58 -23.82 -3.00
N TYR A 87 -24.38 -25.02 -3.55
CA TYR A 87 -23.28 -25.38 -4.43
C TYR A 87 -23.83 -25.97 -5.73
N ASP A 88 -23.53 -25.33 -6.87
CA ASP A 88 -23.83 -25.87 -8.19
C ASP A 88 -22.73 -26.84 -8.62
N THR A 89 -23.09 -28.11 -8.74
CA THR A 89 -22.20 -29.18 -9.20
C THR A 89 -21.69 -29.04 -10.64
N THR A 90 -22.29 -28.14 -11.42
CA THR A 90 -22.01 -27.94 -12.86
C THR A 90 -20.96 -26.86 -13.08
N SER A 91 -21.15 -25.69 -12.47
CA SER A 91 -20.17 -24.59 -12.49
C SER A 91 -19.07 -24.73 -11.43
N HIS A 92 -19.23 -25.68 -10.49
CA HIS A 92 -18.43 -25.81 -9.27
C HIS A 92 -18.42 -24.55 -8.39
N ALA A 93 -19.44 -23.71 -8.52
CA ALA A 93 -19.59 -22.49 -7.74
C ALA A 93 -20.45 -22.70 -6.50
N LEU A 94 -20.17 -21.92 -5.46
CA LEU A 94 -21.02 -21.76 -4.29
C LEU A 94 -21.41 -20.29 -4.09
N HIS A 95 -22.58 -20.13 -3.48
CA HIS A 95 -23.04 -18.87 -2.90
C HIS A 95 -23.34 -19.14 -1.42
N LEU A 96 -22.68 -18.43 -0.50
CA LEU A 96 -22.86 -18.56 0.94
C LEU A 96 -23.23 -17.23 1.60
N THR A 97 -24.28 -17.22 2.42
CA THR A 97 -24.70 -16.10 3.28
C THR A 97 -24.37 -16.45 4.74
N PHE A 98 -23.82 -15.49 5.48
CA PHE A 98 -23.36 -15.66 6.86
C PHE A 98 -24.07 -14.72 7.83
N LYS A 99 -24.29 -15.20 9.07
CA LYS A 99 -24.78 -14.34 10.14
C LYS A 99 -23.67 -13.55 10.79
N GLY A 100 -24.01 -12.33 11.19
CA GLY A 100 -23.20 -11.51 12.06
C GLY A 100 -23.24 -10.04 11.66
N THR A 101 -23.13 -9.19 12.68
CA THR A 101 -23.03 -7.73 12.52
C THR A 101 -21.67 -7.30 13.05
N LEU A 102 -20.94 -6.52 12.26
CA LEU A 102 -19.68 -5.90 12.66
C LEU A 102 -19.85 -4.38 12.65
N THR A 103 -19.70 -3.75 13.81
CA THR A 103 -19.73 -2.29 13.97
C THR A 103 -18.34 -1.78 14.35
N ALA A 104 -17.70 -1.02 13.46
CA ALA A 104 -16.53 -0.22 13.77
C ALA A 104 -16.97 1.19 14.19
N LYS A 105 -16.61 1.64 15.39
CA LYS A 105 -16.98 2.95 15.92
C LYS A 105 -15.75 3.70 16.41
N SER A 106 -15.58 4.94 15.97
CA SER A 106 -14.54 5.87 16.42
C SER A 106 -15.17 7.02 17.20
N THR A 107 -14.65 7.32 18.39
CA THR A 107 -15.00 8.56 19.12
C THR A 107 -14.20 9.76 18.61
N LEU A 108 -12.92 9.58 18.23
CA LEU A 108 -12.05 10.67 17.79
C LEU A 108 -12.47 11.27 16.44
N HIS A 109 -12.83 10.43 15.48
CA HIS A 109 -13.22 10.85 14.13
C HIS A 109 -14.73 10.79 13.89
N GLY A 110 -15.51 10.56 14.95
CA GLY A 110 -16.98 10.65 14.93
C GLY A 110 -17.72 9.68 14.01
N PHE A 111 -17.08 8.57 13.58
CA PHE A 111 -17.68 7.63 12.63
C PHE A 111 -18.26 6.37 13.27
N VAL A 112 -19.30 5.83 12.65
CA VAL A 112 -19.84 4.48 12.85
C VAL A 112 -19.96 3.78 11.50
N ARG A 113 -19.41 2.57 11.38
CA ARG A 113 -19.47 1.74 10.17
C ARG A 113 -20.00 0.38 10.56
N GLU A 114 -21.21 0.08 10.13
CA GLU A 114 -21.87 -1.21 10.37
C GLU A 114 -21.89 -2.03 9.08
N MET A 115 -21.47 -3.27 9.18
CA MET A 115 -21.48 -4.27 8.11
C MET A 115 -22.28 -5.49 8.61
N SER A 116 -23.24 -5.96 7.82
CA SER A 116 -24.08 -7.12 8.12
C SER A 116 -24.37 -7.91 6.84
N ASP A 117 -25.02 -9.08 6.97
CA ASP A 117 -25.45 -9.91 5.82
C ASP A 117 -24.32 -10.18 4.82
N PHE A 118 -23.20 -10.72 5.33
CA PHE A 118 -22.04 -11.04 4.51
C PHE A 118 -22.35 -12.20 3.57
N GLN A 119 -22.10 -12.01 2.27
CA GLN A 119 -22.34 -13.02 1.26
C GLN A 119 -21.08 -13.22 0.40
N TYR A 120 -20.67 -14.48 0.23
CA TYR A 120 -19.55 -14.87 -0.64
C TYR A 120 -20.06 -15.66 -1.84
N ASP A 121 -19.82 -15.12 -3.04
CA ASP A 121 -20.08 -15.76 -4.32
C ASP A 121 -18.75 -16.12 -4.99
N SER A 122 -18.51 -17.42 -5.20
CA SER A 122 -17.29 -17.91 -5.80
C SER A 122 -17.28 -17.87 -7.34
N ALA A 123 -18.44 -17.76 -8.00
CA ALA A 123 -18.53 -17.57 -9.46
C ALA A 123 -18.25 -16.12 -9.86
N ALA A 124 -18.83 -15.17 -9.11
CA ALA A 124 -18.55 -13.74 -9.26
C ALA A 124 -17.17 -13.37 -8.69
N GLY A 125 -16.63 -14.16 -7.75
CA GLY A 125 -15.38 -13.86 -7.07
C GLY A 125 -15.51 -12.63 -6.17
N THR A 126 -16.60 -12.56 -5.39
CA THR A 126 -16.96 -11.36 -4.62
C THR A 126 -17.42 -11.68 -3.21
N LEU A 127 -17.03 -10.81 -2.27
CA LEU A 127 -17.66 -10.67 -0.96
C LEU A 127 -18.52 -9.40 -0.96
N THR A 128 -19.81 -9.54 -0.70
CA THR A 128 -20.76 -8.43 -0.49
C THR A 128 -21.21 -8.35 0.97
N ALA A 129 -21.77 -7.20 1.37
CA ALA A 129 -22.41 -7.00 2.66
C ALA A 129 -23.42 -5.84 2.61
N ASP A 130 -24.38 -5.86 3.53
CA ASP A 130 -25.22 -4.72 3.88
C ASP A 130 -24.42 -3.69 4.69
N LEU A 131 -24.39 -2.44 4.23
CA LEU A 131 -23.57 -1.36 4.81
C LEU A 131 -24.41 -0.21 5.37
N VAL A 132 -24.10 0.24 6.59
CA VAL A 132 -24.64 1.47 7.19
C VAL A 132 -23.50 2.37 7.66
N SER A 133 -23.47 3.61 7.16
CA SER A 133 -22.56 4.66 7.64
C SER A 133 -23.31 5.62 8.56
N ASP A 134 -22.78 5.85 9.76
CA ASP A 134 -23.20 6.92 10.69
C ASP A 134 -24.70 6.91 11.06
N GLY A 135 -25.31 5.72 11.07
CA GLY A 135 -26.75 5.55 11.31
C GLY A 135 -27.65 6.01 10.15
N GLY A 136 -27.09 6.22 8.96
CA GLY A 136 -27.80 6.61 7.75
C GLY A 136 -28.55 5.45 7.06
N THR A 137 -28.86 5.64 5.78
CA THR A 137 -29.57 4.62 4.98
C THR A 137 -28.69 3.39 4.75
N LYS A 138 -29.27 2.21 4.99
CA LYS A 138 -28.64 0.92 4.65
C LYS A 138 -28.50 0.76 3.13
N GLN A 139 -27.31 0.37 2.68
CA GLN A 139 -27.01 0.01 1.31
C GLN A 139 -26.93 -1.52 1.22
N GLN A 140 -27.79 -2.13 0.41
CA GLN A 140 -27.83 -3.59 0.28
C GLN A 140 -26.70 -4.11 -0.62
N ASP A 141 -26.22 -5.33 -0.34
CA ASP A 141 -25.40 -6.15 -1.24
C ASP A 141 -24.15 -5.46 -1.81
N VAL A 142 -23.54 -4.52 -1.07
CA VAL A 142 -22.41 -3.74 -1.57
C VAL A 142 -21.18 -4.63 -1.66
N THR A 143 -20.59 -4.74 -2.86
CA THR A 143 -19.34 -5.48 -3.07
C THR A 143 -18.20 -4.84 -2.30
N LEU A 144 -17.81 -5.43 -1.17
CA LEU A 144 -16.71 -4.98 -0.34
C LEU A 144 -15.35 -5.40 -0.91
N ALA A 145 -15.25 -6.62 -1.42
CA ALA A 145 -14.00 -7.15 -1.95
C ALA A 145 -14.21 -8.03 -3.18
N LYS A 146 -13.25 -7.97 -4.10
CA LYS A 146 -12.97 -9.07 -5.03
C LYS A 146 -12.19 -10.13 -4.27
N VAL A 147 -12.48 -11.39 -4.53
CA VAL A 147 -11.86 -12.56 -3.91
C VAL A 147 -11.21 -13.39 -5.01
N ALA A 148 -9.96 -13.78 -4.82
CA ALA A 148 -9.25 -14.63 -5.76
C ALA A 148 -9.96 -15.98 -5.92
N ALA A 149 -9.90 -16.55 -7.13
CA ALA A 149 -10.38 -17.91 -7.37
C ALA A 149 -9.58 -18.90 -6.49
N PRO A 150 -10.26 -19.90 -5.87
CA PRO A 150 -9.58 -20.84 -4.99
C PRO A 150 -8.59 -21.71 -5.77
N THR A 151 -7.37 -21.81 -5.25
CA THR A 151 -6.29 -22.64 -5.82
C THR A 151 -6.31 -24.09 -5.34
N SER A 152 -7.22 -24.41 -4.41
CA SER A 152 -7.47 -25.75 -3.87
C SER A 152 -8.97 -25.95 -3.62
N GLN A 153 -9.42 -27.14 -3.23
CA GLN A 153 -10.82 -27.33 -2.82
C GLN A 153 -11.16 -26.67 -1.48
N ASP A 154 -10.16 -26.37 -0.65
CA ASP A 154 -10.36 -25.61 0.57
C ASP A 154 -10.45 -24.12 0.24
N LEU A 155 -11.59 -23.51 0.60
CA LEU A 155 -11.83 -22.07 0.51
C LEU A 155 -11.07 -21.36 1.65
N LYS A 156 -9.74 -21.47 1.63
CA LYS A 156 -8.86 -21.03 2.71
C LYS A 156 -7.83 -20.03 2.19
N ASP A 157 -7.57 -19.01 2.99
CA ASP A 157 -6.58 -17.96 2.76
C ASP A 157 -6.67 -17.29 1.37
N LEU A 158 -7.89 -17.17 0.84
CA LEU A 158 -8.19 -16.59 -0.47
C LEU A 158 -7.84 -15.10 -0.46
N GLY A 159 -6.90 -14.69 -1.33
CA GLY A 159 -6.48 -13.30 -1.43
C GLY A 159 -7.66 -12.38 -1.78
N THR A 160 -7.78 -11.23 -1.11
CA THR A 160 -8.84 -10.26 -1.38
C THR A 160 -8.31 -8.92 -1.85
N THR A 161 -9.11 -8.19 -2.62
CA THR A 161 -8.83 -6.82 -3.06
C THR A 161 -10.07 -5.97 -2.79
N LEU A 162 -9.92 -4.97 -1.92
CA LEU A 162 -11.02 -4.08 -1.54
C LEU A 162 -11.48 -3.25 -2.74
N THR A 163 -12.79 -3.03 -2.87
CA THR A 163 -13.36 -2.23 -3.96
C THR A 163 -13.27 -0.74 -3.68
N ALA A 164 -13.56 0.09 -4.69
CA ALA A 164 -13.77 1.53 -4.50
C ALA A 164 -14.92 1.82 -3.52
N ALA A 165 -16.01 1.03 -3.57
CA ALA A 165 -17.13 1.17 -2.65
C ALA A 165 -16.71 0.87 -1.19
N ALA A 166 -15.87 -0.14 -0.97
CA ALA A 166 -15.26 -0.38 0.34
C ALA A 166 -14.37 0.80 0.76
N GLY A 167 -13.56 1.38 -0.14
CA GLY A 167 -12.75 2.56 0.19
C GLY A 167 -13.58 3.76 0.63
N THR A 168 -14.64 4.09 -0.10
CA THR A 168 -15.60 5.13 0.27
C THR A 168 -16.27 4.82 1.61
N PHE A 169 -16.70 3.57 1.84
CA PHE A 169 -17.32 3.16 3.09
C PHE A 169 -16.35 3.26 4.28
N LEU A 170 -15.14 2.72 4.15
CA LEU A 170 -14.10 2.74 5.19
C LEU A 170 -13.50 4.15 5.45
N GLY A 171 -13.90 5.15 4.65
CA GLY A 171 -13.53 6.55 4.84
C GLY A 171 -12.20 6.97 4.20
N SER A 172 -11.64 6.17 3.28
CA SER A 172 -10.44 6.56 2.54
C SER A 172 -10.32 5.84 1.20
N ASP A 173 -10.11 6.62 0.14
CA ASP A 173 -9.80 6.11 -1.21
C ASP A 173 -8.49 5.31 -1.25
N SER A 174 -7.61 5.44 -0.24
CA SER A 174 -6.39 4.61 -0.10
C SER A 174 -6.69 3.11 0.09
N TYR A 175 -7.90 2.75 0.49
CA TYR A 175 -8.36 1.35 0.54
C TYR A 175 -8.92 0.87 -0.80
N ALA A 176 -9.24 1.75 -1.76
CA ALA A 176 -9.76 1.34 -3.06
C ALA A 176 -8.69 0.58 -3.86
N ASN A 177 -9.01 -0.65 -4.28
CA ASN A 177 -8.09 -1.57 -4.95
C ASN A 177 -6.89 -2.02 -4.10
N ALA A 178 -6.88 -1.72 -2.79
CA ALA A 178 -5.85 -2.22 -1.89
C ALA A 178 -6.06 -3.72 -1.62
N ALA A 179 -4.96 -4.47 -1.46
CA ALA A 179 -5.02 -5.82 -0.94
C ALA A 179 -5.70 -5.82 0.44
N GLY A 180 -6.78 -6.58 0.58
CA GLY A 180 -7.43 -6.83 1.86
C GLY A 180 -6.78 -8.00 2.58
N ASP A 181 -7.26 -8.28 3.79
CA ASP A 181 -6.86 -9.52 4.50
C ASP A 181 -7.41 -10.75 3.75
N PRO A 182 -6.70 -11.90 3.81
CA PRO A 182 -7.18 -13.12 3.18
C PRO A 182 -8.50 -13.59 3.80
N LEU A 183 -9.31 -14.25 2.99
CA LEU A 183 -10.64 -14.74 3.31
C LEU A 183 -10.64 -16.27 3.41
N SER A 184 -11.29 -16.82 4.43
CA SER A 184 -11.58 -18.26 4.51
C SER A 184 -13.08 -18.49 4.71
N ALA A 185 -13.68 -19.43 3.99
CA ALA A 185 -15.08 -19.82 4.09
C ALA A 185 -15.17 -21.33 4.33
N LEU A 186 -14.96 -21.76 5.58
CA LEU A 186 -14.73 -23.17 5.91
C LEU A 186 -15.82 -23.73 6.81
N LYS A 187 -16.10 -25.02 6.70
CA LYS A 187 -16.91 -25.74 7.67
C LYS A 187 -16.03 -26.09 8.88
N PRO A 188 -16.40 -25.73 10.12
CA PRO A 188 -15.63 -26.11 11.30
C PRO A 188 -15.48 -27.62 11.40
N ALA A 189 -14.26 -28.08 11.67
CA ALA A 189 -14.02 -29.48 11.98
C ALA A 189 -14.81 -29.85 13.24
N SER A 190 -15.61 -30.93 13.18
CA SER A 190 -16.39 -31.39 14.33
C SER A 190 -15.45 -31.85 15.45
N THR A 191 -15.25 -30.99 16.44
CA THR A 191 -14.30 -31.22 17.54
C THR A 191 -14.80 -32.28 18.50
N THR A 192 -14.37 -33.53 18.27
CA THR A 192 -14.27 -34.50 19.36
C THR A 192 -13.25 -33.98 20.35
N SER A 193 -13.70 -33.66 21.57
CA SER A 193 -12.90 -33.01 22.61
C SER A 193 -11.65 -33.82 22.98
N PRO A 194 -10.43 -33.24 22.90
CA PRO A 194 -9.26 -33.77 23.57
C PRO A 194 -9.18 -33.26 25.02
N SER A 195 -8.79 -34.14 25.94
CA SER A 195 -8.55 -33.87 27.37
C SER A 195 -7.24 -34.56 27.79
N PRO A 196 -6.53 -34.12 28.86
CA PRO A 196 -5.48 -33.12 28.71
C PRO A 196 -4.06 -33.65 29.00
N THR A 197 -3.07 -32.85 28.64
CA THR A 197 -1.62 -33.07 28.84
C THR A 197 -1.23 -33.29 30.31
N PRO A 198 -0.35 -34.28 30.61
CA PRO A 198 0.39 -34.33 31.87
C PRO A 198 1.74 -33.57 31.81
N THR A 199 1.88 -32.56 32.64
CA THR A 199 3.16 -32.03 33.19
C THR A 199 3.39 -32.78 34.52
N PRO A 200 4.60 -33.26 34.92
CA PRO A 200 5.85 -32.47 34.96
C PRO A 200 7.17 -33.26 34.74
N SER A 201 8.33 -32.59 34.80
CA SER A 201 9.31 -32.78 35.90
C SER A 201 10.52 -31.84 35.78
N THR A 202 10.98 -31.32 36.92
CA THR A 202 12.27 -30.64 37.09
C THR A 202 13.36 -31.62 37.50
N THR A 203 14.64 -31.33 37.19
CA THR A 203 15.83 -31.90 37.87
C THR A 203 17.06 -30.99 37.61
N PRO A 204 17.82 -30.59 38.65
CA PRO A 204 18.98 -29.68 38.50
C PRO A 204 20.34 -30.39 38.66
N THR A 205 21.40 -29.95 37.95
CA THR A 205 22.79 -30.35 38.31
C THR A 205 23.87 -29.32 37.93
N GLN A 206 24.54 -28.77 38.95
CA GLN A 206 25.98 -28.45 39.14
C GLN A 206 26.83 -28.03 37.90
N SER A 207 27.47 -26.85 37.85
CA SER A 207 28.52 -26.26 38.73
C SER A 207 29.92 -26.89 38.57
N SER A 208 30.88 -26.11 38.03
CA SER A 208 32.33 -26.31 38.23
C SER A 208 33.13 -25.01 37.99
N THR A 209 34.03 -24.73 38.93
CA THR A 209 35.04 -23.64 39.02
C THR A 209 36.04 -24.17 40.09
N PRO A 210 37.39 -23.98 40.07
CA PRO A 210 38.07 -22.70 39.81
C PRO A 210 39.50 -22.77 39.21
N SER A 211 40.22 -21.63 39.30
CA SER A 211 41.70 -21.44 39.24
C SER A 211 42.40 -21.47 37.87
N ALA A 212 43.43 -20.64 37.59
CA ALA A 212 44.03 -19.54 38.39
C ALA A 212 44.79 -18.50 37.53
N THR A 213 44.92 -17.28 38.04
CA THR A 213 45.85 -16.21 37.61
C THR A 213 47.17 -16.35 38.40
N PRO A 214 48.37 -16.13 37.80
CA PRO A 214 49.11 -14.86 37.99
C PRO A 214 49.99 -14.44 36.78
N THR A 215 50.68 -13.30 36.66
CA THR A 215 50.55 -11.87 37.06
C THR A 215 51.72 -11.11 36.36
N GLN A 216 51.67 -9.77 36.33
CA GLN A 216 52.77 -8.79 36.08
C GLN A 216 52.96 -8.35 34.60
N SER A 217 52.95 -7.07 34.20
CA SER A 217 53.30 -5.74 34.81
C SER A 217 54.68 -5.23 34.34
N ALA A 218 54.67 -4.13 33.57
CA ALA A 218 55.49 -2.93 33.85
C ALA A 218 55.24 -1.82 32.80
N THR A 219 54.92 -0.62 33.27
CA THR A 219 55.12 0.65 32.54
C THR A 219 56.47 1.25 32.98
N PRO A 220 57.18 1.97 32.10
CA PRO A 220 57.62 3.30 32.54
C PRO A 220 57.63 4.40 31.45
N SER A 221 57.00 5.52 31.80
CA SER A 221 57.48 6.92 31.69
C SER A 221 57.98 7.54 30.37
N ALA A 222 57.66 8.83 30.21
CA ALA A 222 57.99 9.70 29.07
C ALA A 222 59.43 10.23 29.05
N THR A 223 59.87 10.83 27.92
CA THR A 223 60.30 12.25 27.78
C THR A 223 60.94 12.55 26.40
N SER A 224 60.74 13.78 25.87
CA SER A 224 61.54 14.49 24.84
C SER A 224 61.33 14.27 23.32
N SER A 225 60.61 15.22 22.72
CA SER A 225 61.08 16.18 21.69
C SER A 225 61.94 15.71 20.50
N SER A 226 61.37 15.83 19.30
CA SER A 226 62.05 16.47 18.16
C SER A 226 61.02 16.98 17.12
N SER A 227 60.97 18.29 16.90
CA SER A 227 60.34 18.88 15.71
C SER A 227 61.27 18.73 14.51
N PRO A 228 60.71 18.43 13.33
CA PRO A 228 61.15 19.08 12.11
C PRO A 228 60.00 19.90 11.51
N SER A 229 60.25 21.20 11.34
CA SER A 229 59.46 22.03 10.43
C SER A 229 59.72 21.54 9.00
N ALA A 230 58.71 20.94 8.38
CA ALA A 230 58.73 20.59 6.96
C ALA A 230 57.78 21.54 6.21
N SER A 231 58.30 22.17 5.16
CA SER A 231 57.52 22.99 4.24
C SER A 231 56.37 22.17 3.63
N PRO A 232 55.17 22.75 3.44
CA PRO A 232 54.14 22.07 2.66
C PRO A 232 54.69 21.76 1.27
N SER A 233 54.62 20.49 0.90
CA SER A 233 54.76 20.03 -0.47
C SER A 233 53.40 19.48 -0.84
N ASP A 234 52.75 20.06 -1.85
CA ASP A 234 51.48 19.58 -2.38
C ASP A 234 51.70 18.24 -3.10
N THR A 235 51.89 17.19 -2.31
CA THR A 235 51.65 15.82 -2.71
C THR A 235 50.20 15.54 -2.31
N ALA A 236 49.34 15.25 -3.29
CA ALA A 236 48.00 14.78 -2.99
C ALA A 236 48.13 13.52 -2.11
N SER A 237 47.78 13.65 -0.83
CA SER A 237 47.77 12.51 0.07
C SER A 237 46.70 11.55 -0.43
N GLU A 238 47.02 10.26 -0.43
CA GLU A 238 45.97 9.25 -0.50
C GLU A 238 45.04 9.46 0.70
N PRO A 239 43.71 9.39 0.53
CA PRO A 239 42.77 9.57 1.63
C PRO A 239 43.08 8.54 2.73
N ALA A 240 42.96 8.96 3.99
CA ALA A 240 43.12 8.02 5.10
C ALA A 240 42.08 6.90 4.94
N THR A 241 42.48 5.64 5.14
CA THR A 241 41.55 4.50 5.02
C THR A 241 40.62 4.36 6.22
N LYS A 242 40.89 5.09 7.31
CA LYS A 242 40.06 5.11 8.52
C LYS A 242 40.14 6.48 9.19
N GLY A 243 39.00 7.00 9.64
CA GLY A 243 38.97 8.28 10.34
C GLY A 243 37.58 8.67 10.85
N ASP A 244 37.52 9.87 11.42
CA ASP A 244 36.27 10.55 11.78
C ASP A 244 35.70 11.27 10.56
N ILE A 245 34.37 11.41 10.51
CA ILE A 245 33.67 12.19 9.48
C ILE A 245 33.74 13.68 9.83
N ALA A 246 34.09 14.52 8.85
CA ALA A 246 34.20 15.98 9.02
C ALA A 246 32.88 16.72 8.78
N ASP A 247 32.09 16.28 7.79
CA ASP A 247 30.71 16.71 7.51
C ASP A 247 30.03 15.63 6.63
N GLY A 248 28.75 15.75 6.37
CA GLY A 248 28.05 14.89 5.42
C GLY A 248 26.62 15.31 5.16
N ARG A 249 26.03 14.69 4.14
CA ARG A 249 24.67 14.92 3.64
C ARG A 249 23.94 13.59 3.54
N LEU A 250 22.74 13.52 4.08
CA LEU A 250 21.80 12.41 3.86
C LEU A 250 20.52 12.97 3.23
N THR A 251 20.20 12.49 2.04
CA THR A 251 18.96 12.86 1.33
C THR A 251 18.03 11.65 1.33
N TRP A 252 16.84 11.80 1.93
CA TRP A 252 15.87 10.71 2.09
C TRP A 252 14.43 11.22 2.05
N GLY A 253 13.55 10.49 1.37
CA GLY A 253 12.13 10.86 1.26
C GLY A 253 11.23 10.36 2.40
N VAL A 254 11.72 9.47 3.26
CA VAL A 254 10.90 8.61 4.12
C VAL A 254 10.03 7.67 3.27
N LYS A 255 8.90 8.16 2.75
CA LYS A 255 8.08 7.47 1.75
C LYS A 255 7.21 8.48 0.98
N GLU A 256 7.26 8.50 -0.35
CA GLU A 256 6.50 9.47 -1.15
C GLU A 256 5.00 9.41 -0.92
N SER A 257 4.43 8.20 -0.86
CA SER A 257 3.01 8.00 -0.57
C SER A 257 2.63 8.49 0.84
N PHE A 258 3.54 8.41 1.81
CA PHE A 258 3.33 8.95 3.16
C PHE A 258 3.36 10.48 3.14
N ARG A 259 4.39 11.10 2.54
CA ARG A 259 4.45 12.57 2.41
C ARG A 259 3.21 13.12 1.70
N SER A 260 2.76 12.44 0.65
CA SER A 260 1.57 12.80 -0.14
C SER A 260 0.27 12.65 0.65
N TYR A 261 0.16 11.60 1.47
CA TYR A 261 -0.96 11.43 2.40
C TYR A 261 -1.02 12.56 3.44
N VAL A 262 0.11 12.92 4.04
CA VAL A 262 0.19 13.96 5.09
C VAL A 262 -0.32 15.31 4.59
N VAL A 263 0.16 15.79 3.44
CA VAL A 263 -0.28 17.08 2.86
C VAL A 263 -1.60 16.98 2.09
N GLY A 264 -2.11 15.76 1.89
CA GLY A 264 -3.29 15.47 1.08
C GLY A 264 -4.62 15.79 1.78
N SER A 265 -5.72 15.67 1.03
CA SER A 265 -7.08 15.97 1.49
C SER A 265 -7.59 15.08 2.63
N VAL A 266 -6.94 13.93 2.87
CA VAL A 266 -7.31 12.97 3.93
C VAL A 266 -6.74 13.41 5.28
N ALA A 267 -5.41 13.53 5.41
CA ALA A 267 -4.80 13.96 6.66
C ALA A 267 -4.86 15.48 6.88
N LYS A 268 -4.99 16.28 5.80
CA LYS A 268 -5.05 17.76 5.83
C LYS A 268 -3.92 18.38 6.65
N GLY A 269 -2.78 17.73 6.61
CA GLY A 269 -1.67 17.92 7.51
C GLY A 269 -0.61 18.86 6.95
N LYS A 270 0.51 18.89 7.68
CA LYS A 270 1.68 19.70 7.34
C LYS A 270 2.94 18.95 7.71
N ILE A 271 3.95 19.11 6.85
CA ILE A 271 5.31 18.69 7.11
C ILE A 271 6.13 19.93 7.49
N THR A 272 7.02 19.78 8.47
CA THR A 272 7.97 20.81 8.90
C THR A 272 9.32 20.18 9.18
N THR A 273 10.39 20.80 8.70
CA THR A 273 11.74 20.48 9.11
C THR A 273 12.28 21.51 10.11
N SER A 274 13.25 21.10 10.92
CA SER A 274 14.00 21.98 11.83
C SER A 274 15.40 21.42 12.09
N GLY A 275 16.21 22.11 12.90
CA GLY A 275 17.56 21.65 13.28
C GLY A 275 18.56 21.55 12.13
N GLY A 276 18.37 22.30 11.03
CA GLY A 276 19.21 22.23 9.83
C GLY A 276 18.62 21.40 8.69
N ALA A 277 17.71 20.47 8.98
CA ALA A 277 17.03 19.71 7.94
C ALA A 277 16.18 20.62 7.02
N THR A 278 16.17 20.30 5.73
CA THR A 278 15.41 21.02 4.70
C THR A 278 14.55 20.05 3.89
N GLN A 279 13.47 20.54 3.27
CA GLN A 279 12.65 19.76 2.34
C GLN A 279 12.71 20.36 0.94
N ALA A 280 12.92 19.51 -0.07
CA ALA A 280 12.85 19.90 -1.47
C ALA A 280 11.44 20.38 -1.88
N ALA A 281 11.38 21.26 -2.87
CA ALA A 281 10.13 21.84 -3.36
C ALA A 281 9.14 20.76 -3.86
N GLY A 282 7.85 21.08 -3.87
CA GLY A 282 6.81 20.18 -4.39
C GLY A 282 6.55 18.94 -3.51
N ASN A 283 6.74 19.05 -2.19
CA ASN A 283 6.68 17.93 -1.24
C ASN A 283 7.74 16.85 -1.51
N GLY A 284 8.94 17.28 -1.94
CA GLY A 284 10.06 16.41 -2.25
C GLY A 284 10.73 15.81 -1.01
N VAL A 285 11.88 15.19 -1.26
CA VAL A 285 12.74 14.54 -0.26
C VAL A 285 13.30 15.52 0.78
N PHE A 286 13.73 15.00 1.92
CA PHE A 286 14.40 15.76 2.97
C PHE A 286 15.91 15.67 2.79
N THR A 287 16.63 16.74 3.13
CA THR A 287 18.08 16.73 3.30
C THR A 287 18.42 17.00 4.76
N PHE A 288 19.27 16.14 5.32
CA PHE A 288 19.93 16.27 6.63
C PHE A 288 21.43 16.50 6.40
N THR A 289 22.09 17.25 7.29
CA THR A 289 23.48 17.71 7.13
C THR A 289 24.26 17.59 8.43
N GLY A 290 25.54 18.01 8.48
CA GLY A 290 26.30 18.05 9.73
C GLY A 290 26.67 16.65 10.22
N ALA A 291 27.01 15.75 9.29
CA ALA A 291 27.28 14.36 9.66
C ALA A 291 28.48 14.25 10.59
N THR A 292 28.34 13.44 11.64
CA THR A 292 29.44 13.04 12.52
C THR A 292 29.46 11.53 12.69
N GLY A 293 30.63 10.99 13.05
CA GLY A 293 30.84 9.54 13.17
C GLY A 293 32.18 9.16 12.56
N GLY A 294 32.28 7.97 11.98
CA GLY A 294 33.53 7.45 11.46
C GLY A 294 33.37 6.41 10.37
N TYR A 295 34.45 6.16 9.67
CA TYR A 295 34.53 5.25 8.52
C TYR A 295 35.80 4.39 8.60
N ASP A 296 35.77 3.24 7.94
CA ASP A 296 36.91 2.36 7.72
C ASP A 296 36.73 1.69 6.35
N THR A 297 37.46 2.18 5.34
CA THR A 297 37.40 1.70 3.95
C THR A 297 38.13 0.38 3.77
N ASP A 298 39.04 0.01 4.67
CA ASP A 298 39.70 -1.31 4.65
C ASP A 298 38.77 -2.41 5.21
N ALA A 299 37.79 -2.02 6.02
CA ALA A 299 36.77 -2.90 6.60
C ALA A 299 35.37 -2.76 5.98
N ASP A 300 35.19 -1.90 4.96
CA ASP A 300 33.89 -1.54 4.36
C ASP A 300 32.81 -1.12 5.38
N THR A 301 33.20 -0.33 6.39
CA THR A 301 32.28 0.17 7.43
C THR A 301 32.12 1.69 7.41
N LEU A 302 30.90 2.15 7.69
CA LEU A 302 30.54 3.56 7.79
C LEU A 302 29.47 3.77 8.87
N THR A 303 29.68 4.71 9.78
CA THR A 303 28.65 5.17 10.73
C THR A 303 28.57 6.69 10.68
N ALA A 304 27.40 7.22 10.33
CA ALA A 304 27.15 8.66 10.20
C ALA A 304 25.81 9.04 10.87
N ALA A 305 25.86 9.93 11.86
CA ALA A 305 24.71 10.54 12.52
C ALA A 305 24.53 12.00 12.06
N PHE A 306 23.30 12.44 11.82
CA PHE A 306 22.97 13.69 11.13
C PHE A 306 22.15 14.65 11.99
N ASP A 307 22.46 15.94 11.86
CA ASP A 307 21.63 17.01 12.41
C ASP A 307 20.28 17.11 11.69
N GLY A 308 19.27 17.48 12.48
CA GLY A 308 17.98 17.91 11.99
C GLY A 308 16.79 17.08 12.44
N ALA A 309 15.61 17.58 12.09
CA ALA A 309 14.35 16.96 12.40
C ALA A 309 13.37 17.10 11.24
N VAL A 310 12.50 16.10 11.07
CA VAL A 310 11.30 16.20 10.24
C VAL A 310 10.09 15.82 11.08
N THR A 311 9.04 16.63 11.03
CA THR A 311 7.79 16.44 11.75
C THR A 311 6.62 16.41 10.78
N PHE A 312 5.80 15.38 10.89
CA PHE A 312 4.59 15.12 10.12
C PHE A 312 3.39 15.28 11.07
N LYS A 313 2.58 16.33 10.86
CA LYS A 313 1.33 16.53 11.60
C LYS A 313 0.14 16.34 10.66
N GLY A 314 -0.95 15.75 11.14
CA GLY A 314 -2.19 15.55 10.38
C GLY A 314 -3.35 15.10 11.26
N HIS A 315 -4.53 15.02 10.68
CA HIS A 315 -5.81 14.75 11.38
C HIS A 315 -6.01 15.70 12.56
N GLU A 316 -5.92 17.00 12.29
CA GLU A 316 -6.19 18.02 13.31
C GLU A 316 -7.69 18.05 13.64
N ASP A 317 -8.03 17.78 14.90
CA ASP A 317 -9.34 18.04 15.49
C ASP A 317 -9.18 18.82 16.79
N ASN A 318 -9.86 19.96 16.90
CA ASN A 318 -9.83 20.83 18.08
C ASN A 318 -8.42 21.17 18.62
N GLY A 319 -7.42 21.30 17.73
CA GLY A 319 -6.02 21.57 18.06
C GLY A 319 -5.21 20.35 18.53
N THR A 320 -5.79 19.15 18.50
CA THR A 320 -5.12 17.87 18.73
C THR A 320 -4.86 17.17 17.40
N TYR A 321 -3.71 16.53 17.23
CA TYR A 321 -3.33 15.85 15.99
C TYR A 321 -3.46 14.33 16.12
N GLY A 322 -4.26 13.68 15.28
CA GLY A 322 -4.33 12.21 15.18
C GLY A 322 -3.12 11.57 14.47
N LEU A 323 -2.31 12.38 13.79
CA LEU A 323 -0.95 12.06 13.37
C LEU A 323 -0.02 13.16 13.88
N ASP A 324 0.92 12.81 14.74
CA ASP A 324 2.01 13.70 15.15
C ASP A 324 3.27 12.85 15.27
N LEU A 325 4.11 12.87 14.24
CA LEU A 325 5.28 11.99 14.11
C LEU A 325 6.52 12.83 13.80
N THR A 326 7.52 12.79 14.68
CA THR A 326 8.81 13.46 14.49
C THR A 326 9.92 12.44 14.43
N PHE A 327 10.82 12.58 13.44
CA PHE A 327 12.12 11.93 13.42
C PHE A 327 13.22 12.95 13.68
N THR A 328 14.17 12.57 14.51
CA THR A 328 15.39 13.29 14.91
C THR A 328 16.56 12.31 14.99
N ASP A 329 17.79 12.81 15.02
CA ASP A 329 19.01 11.98 15.19
C ASP A 329 19.04 10.78 14.21
N LEU A 330 18.94 11.08 12.92
CA LEU A 330 19.04 10.04 11.89
C LEU A 330 20.47 9.54 11.86
N LYS A 331 20.65 8.22 11.96
CA LYS A 331 21.96 7.59 11.94
C LYS A 331 22.00 6.41 10.99
N ALA A 332 22.81 6.52 9.95
CA ALA A 332 23.12 5.43 9.04
C ALA A 332 24.33 4.65 9.57
N THR A 333 24.22 3.32 9.60
CA THR A 333 25.32 2.40 9.89
C THR A 333 25.37 1.38 8.76
N LEU A 334 26.54 1.16 8.17
CA LEU A 334 26.81 0.13 7.16
C LEU A 334 28.07 -0.67 7.50
N ASP A 335 28.03 -1.95 7.15
CA ASP A 335 29.08 -2.97 7.23
C ASP A 335 28.91 -3.87 5.98
N GLY A 336 29.92 -3.91 5.11
CA GLY A 336 29.90 -4.71 3.88
C GLY A 336 28.72 -4.38 2.95
N GLY A 337 28.39 -3.10 2.78
CA GLY A 337 27.27 -2.63 1.96
C GLY A 337 25.86 -2.90 2.51
N THR A 338 25.73 -3.38 3.75
CA THR A 338 24.43 -3.60 4.41
C THR A 338 24.40 -2.98 5.80
N GLY A 339 23.22 -2.67 6.34
CA GLY A 339 23.13 -2.17 7.71
C GLY A 339 21.77 -1.58 8.03
N THR A 340 21.74 -0.46 8.76
CA THR A 340 20.50 0.11 9.32
C THR A 340 20.48 1.63 9.34
N LEU A 341 19.29 2.20 9.19
CA LEU A 341 18.97 3.58 9.51
C LEU A 341 18.18 3.61 10.83
N THR A 342 18.77 4.19 11.89
CA THR A 342 18.08 4.46 13.15
C THR A 342 17.62 5.92 13.24
N ALA A 343 16.63 6.18 14.08
CA ALA A 343 16.21 7.52 14.45
C ALA A 343 15.63 7.57 15.86
N ASP A 344 15.74 8.72 16.51
CA ASP A 344 14.84 9.09 17.58
C ASP A 344 13.45 9.40 17.02
N VAL A 345 12.44 8.70 17.53
CA VAL A 345 11.04 8.83 17.10
C VAL A 345 10.20 9.43 18.22
N THR A 346 9.52 10.54 17.95
CA THR A 346 8.41 11.00 18.80
C THR A 346 7.10 10.77 18.06
N SER A 347 6.19 9.99 18.63
CA SER A 347 4.89 9.65 18.03
C SER A 347 3.77 9.94 19.02
N LEU A 348 2.85 10.84 18.68
CA LEU A 348 1.74 11.31 19.52
C LEU A 348 2.18 11.79 20.94
N GLY A 349 3.41 12.31 21.03
CA GLY A 349 4.02 12.78 22.28
C GLY A 349 4.86 11.75 23.03
N GLU A 350 4.85 10.47 22.63
CA GLU A 350 5.73 9.44 23.19
C GLU A 350 7.05 9.39 22.42
N LYS A 351 8.18 9.56 23.12
CA LYS A 351 9.53 9.44 22.55
C LYS A 351 10.07 8.02 22.71
N SER A 352 10.65 7.46 21.65
CA SER A 352 11.45 6.25 21.62
C SER A 352 12.79 6.57 20.98
N GLU A 353 13.88 6.13 21.61
CA GLU A 353 15.25 6.43 21.16
C GLU A 353 15.84 5.27 20.35
N ASP A 354 16.78 5.56 19.45
CA ASP A 354 17.51 4.57 18.63
C ASP A 354 16.61 3.56 17.87
N VAL A 355 15.43 4.00 17.40
CA VAL A 355 14.50 3.11 16.70
C VAL A 355 15.08 2.75 15.33
N VAL A 356 15.37 1.47 15.10
CA VAL A 356 15.76 0.94 13.79
C VAL A 356 14.59 1.10 12.82
N LEU A 357 14.59 2.17 12.02
CA LEU A 357 13.51 2.47 11.07
C LEU A 357 13.57 1.53 9.87
N ALA A 358 14.75 1.41 9.25
CA ALA A 358 14.93 0.66 8.02
C ALA A 358 16.23 -0.15 8.00
N ASP A 359 16.18 -1.32 7.38
CA ASP A 359 17.36 -2.03 6.91
C ASP A 359 17.87 -1.34 5.63
N LEU A 360 19.19 -1.21 5.52
CA LEU A 360 19.90 -0.57 4.41
C LEU A 360 20.62 -1.60 3.54
N LYS A 361 20.56 -1.39 2.23
CA LYS A 361 21.34 -2.14 1.25
C LYS A 361 21.87 -1.19 0.17
N ALA A 362 23.19 -0.97 0.18
CA ALA A 362 23.87 -0.23 -0.88
C ALA A 362 23.97 -1.07 -2.17
N ALA A 363 24.13 -0.39 -3.30
CA ALA A 363 24.33 -1.03 -4.60
C ALA A 363 25.74 -1.65 -4.74
N SER A 364 26.73 -1.08 -4.05
CA SER A 364 28.10 -1.59 -3.90
C SER A 364 28.35 -2.02 -2.45
N THR A 365 29.24 -2.99 -2.26
CA THR A 365 29.84 -3.31 -0.95
C THR A 365 30.94 -2.33 -0.58
N ASP A 366 31.67 -1.86 -1.60
CA ASP A 366 32.97 -1.20 -1.46
C ASP A 366 32.78 0.25 -0.99
N VAL A 367 33.31 0.58 0.20
CA VAL A 367 33.25 1.92 0.79
C VAL A 367 34.46 2.74 0.32
N THR A 368 34.43 3.20 -0.93
CA THR A 368 35.56 3.93 -1.53
C THR A 368 35.45 5.43 -1.37
N ALA A 369 36.54 6.07 -0.94
CA ALA A 369 36.69 7.52 -0.96
C ALA A 369 37.16 8.01 -2.34
N LYS A 370 36.59 9.12 -2.81
CA LYS A 370 37.06 9.86 -3.99
C LYS A 370 37.03 11.36 -3.69
N ASP A 371 38.14 12.05 -3.94
CA ASP A 371 38.28 13.49 -3.69
C ASP A 371 37.89 13.85 -2.23
N ASP A 372 38.35 13.04 -1.26
CA ASP A 372 38.00 13.06 0.17
C ASP A 372 36.49 12.96 0.50
N VAL A 373 35.68 12.37 -0.39
CA VAL A 373 34.26 12.09 -0.17
C VAL A 373 33.93 10.61 -0.42
N ILE A 374 33.23 9.97 0.52
CA ILE A 374 32.55 8.68 0.29
C ILE A 374 31.11 9.01 -0.11
N THR A 375 30.61 8.43 -1.21
CA THR A 375 29.21 8.59 -1.66
C THR A 375 28.57 7.24 -1.91
N LEU A 376 27.37 7.05 -1.36
CA LEU A 376 26.49 5.91 -1.53
C LEU A 376 25.15 6.42 -2.08
N ASP A 377 24.95 6.25 -3.39
CA ASP A 377 23.71 6.58 -4.10
C ASP A 377 22.74 5.39 -4.13
N ASP A 378 21.44 5.69 -4.22
CA ASP A 378 20.33 4.73 -4.38
C ASP A 378 20.35 3.57 -3.35
N VAL A 379 20.75 3.87 -2.10
CA VAL A 379 20.74 2.90 -1.01
C VAL A 379 19.29 2.48 -0.75
N THR A 380 19.00 1.21 -0.97
CA THR A 380 17.67 0.63 -0.79
C THR A 380 17.33 0.60 0.69
N THR A 381 16.11 1.00 1.03
CA THR A 381 15.60 1.14 2.40
C THR A 381 14.37 0.22 2.59
N THR A 382 14.45 -0.71 3.55
CA THR A 382 13.38 -1.68 3.82
C THR A 382 12.87 -1.50 5.25
N LEU A 383 11.57 -1.24 5.43
CA LEU A 383 10.99 -0.94 6.74
C LEU A 383 11.06 -2.14 7.70
N THR A 384 11.65 -1.95 8.89
CA THR A 384 11.74 -3.01 9.89
C THR A 384 10.42 -3.20 10.67
N ALA A 385 10.37 -4.16 11.59
CA ALA A 385 9.26 -4.29 12.55
C ALA A 385 9.18 -3.11 13.54
N ALA A 386 10.32 -2.54 13.94
CA ALA A 386 10.35 -1.38 14.83
C ALA A 386 9.92 -0.10 14.09
N GLY A 387 10.42 0.09 12.85
CA GLY A 387 9.96 1.15 11.95
C GLY A 387 8.46 1.04 11.65
N ALA A 388 7.94 -0.16 11.35
CA ALA A 388 6.52 -0.39 11.15
C ALA A 388 5.69 0.06 12.37
N LYS A 389 6.14 -0.21 13.60
CA LYS A 389 5.50 0.27 14.84
C LYS A 389 5.58 1.80 14.98
N ALA A 390 6.69 2.44 14.59
CA ALA A 390 6.83 3.90 14.57
C ALA A 390 5.83 4.57 13.62
N PHE A 391 5.60 3.98 12.43
CA PHE A 391 4.49 4.31 11.53
C PHE A 391 3.15 3.64 11.93
N GLY A 392 2.94 3.35 13.21
CA GLY A 392 1.67 2.91 13.75
C GLY A 392 1.08 1.61 13.18
N GLY A 393 1.91 0.75 12.57
CA GLY A 393 1.48 -0.49 11.92
C GLY A 393 0.68 -0.28 10.62
N PHE A 394 0.65 0.94 10.06
CA PHE A 394 0.02 1.20 8.76
C PHE A 394 0.78 0.51 7.62
N TYR A 395 2.12 0.50 7.71
CA TYR A 395 3.01 -0.23 6.80
C TYR A 395 3.44 -1.55 7.43
N GLN A 396 3.64 -2.58 6.61
CA GLN A 396 4.12 -3.88 7.05
C GLN A 396 5.65 -3.89 7.14
N THR A 397 6.21 -4.77 7.97
CA THR A 397 7.64 -5.11 7.91
C THR A 397 7.99 -5.62 6.51
N GLY A 398 9.15 -5.24 5.98
CA GLY A 398 9.54 -5.53 4.60
C GLY A 398 8.96 -4.55 3.57
N ALA A 399 8.18 -3.54 3.98
CA ALA A 399 7.70 -2.53 3.05
C ALA A 399 8.87 -1.65 2.56
N GLU A 400 8.97 -1.51 1.24
CA GLU A 400 9.93 -0.62 0.59
C GLU A 400 9.65 0.84 0.97
N LEU A 401 10.70 1.57 1.34
CA LEU A 401 10.67 3.01 1.62
C LEU A 401 11.34 3.76 0.46
N ASP A 402 11.37 5.09 0.50
CA ASP A 402 12.12 5.83 -0.53
C ASP A 402 13.62 5.54 -0.36
N PRO A 403 14.41 5.29 -1.43
CA PRO A 403 15.85 5.12 -1.31
C PRO A 403 16.50 6.37 -0.70
N LEU A 404 17.69 6.20 -0.12
CA LEU A 404 18.48 7.31 0.40
C LEU A 404 19.81 7.46 -0.35
N ASN A 405 20.27 8.70 -0.43
CA ASN A 405 21.61 9.04 -0.90
C ASN A 405 22.40 9.60 0.28
N LEU A 406 23.65 9.17 0.42
CA LEU A 406 24.52 9.47 1.55
C LEU A 406 25.91 9.87 1.03
N SER A 407 26.36 11.07 1.37
CA SER A 407 27.74 11.52 1.13
C SER A 407 28.39 12.00 2.42
N VAL A 408 29.62 11.58 2.69
CA VAL A 408 30.39 12.02 3.86
C VAL A 408 31.77 12.52 3.46
N ALA A 409 32.15 13.67 4.02
CA ALA A 409 33.43 14.32 3.82
C ALA A 409 34.43 13.80 4.86
N LEU A 410 35.61 13.38 4.40
CA LEU A 410 36.67 12.82 5.25
C LEU A 410 37.63 13.90 5.76
N THR A 411 37.63 15.07 5.12
CA THR A 411 38.41 16.25 5.48
C THR A 411 37.51 17.49 5.43
N ALA A 412 37.87 18.54 6.18
CA ALA A 412 37.07 19.76 6.28
C ALA A 412 37.06 20.61 4.98
N ASP A 413 38.00 20.36 4.07
CA ASP A 413 38.11 21.05 2.78
C ASP A 413 37.42 20.28 1.63
N ALA A 414 36.94 19.05 1.89
CA ALA A 414 36.25 18.22 0.90
C ALA A 414 34.89 18.81 0.53
N THR A 415 34.54 18.78 -0.76
CA THR A 415 33.29 19.38 -1.27
C THR A 415 32.21 18.31 -1.47
N LEU A 416 31.21 18.30 -0.58
CA LEU A 416 30.04 17.43 -0.71
C LEU A 416 29.21 17.75 -1.98
N PRO A 417 28.60 16.75 -2.63
CA PRO A 417 27.68 16.98 -3.75
C PRO A 417 26.43 17.74 -3.30
N THR A 418 25.84 18.50 -4.23
CA THR A 418 24.61 19.28 -4.03
C THR A 418 23.47 18.71 -4.88
N ASP A 419 22.23 18.93 -4.44
CA ASP A 419 21.03 18.39 -5.11
C ASP A 419 20.98 18.81 -6.58
N GLY A 420 21.09 17.84 -7.48
CA GLY A 420 21.15 18.03 -8.93
C GLY A 420 22.37 17.38 -9.59
N ALA A 421 23.44 17.08 -8.83
CA ALA A 421 24.62 16.40 -9.33
C ALA A 421 24.50 14.85 -9.27
N SER A 422 23.40 14.27 -9.77
CA SER A 422 23.39 12.83 -10.04
C SER A 422 24.43 12.54 -11.12
N SER A 423 25.42 11.70 -10.81
CA SER A 423 26.54 11.38 -11.69
C SER A 423 26.11 10.44 -12.82
N THR A 424 25.32 10.97 -13.77
CA THR A 424 25.04 10.28 -15.03
C THR A 424 26.37 10.00 -15.73
N THR A 425 26.82 8.74 -15.67
CA THR A 425 28.03 8.26 -16.37
C THR A 425 27.71 8.14 -17.85
N GLY A 426 27.56 9.30 -18.49
CA GLY A 426 27.31 9.45 -19.91
C GLY A 426 28.54 9.03 -20.70
N THR A 427 28.48 7.85 -21.31
CA THR A 427 29.50 7.38 -22.25
C THR A 427 29.70 8.44 -23.34
N GLY A 428 30.96 8.81 -23.58
CA GLY A 428 31.28 10.07 -24.26
C GLY A 428 30.77 10.18 -25.70
N SER A 429 30.30 11.38 -26.05
CA SER A 429 30.24 11.82 -27.44
C SER A 429 30.87 13.22 -27.55
N SER A 430 31.89 13.31 -28.40
CA SER A 430 32.63 14.55 -28.69
C SER A 430 31.74 15.64 -29.29
N GLY A 431 31.81 16.87 -28.77
CA GLY A 431 31.06 18.02 -29.28
C GLY A 431 31.68 19.35 -28.88
N THR A 432 32.68 19.82 -29.61
CA THR A 432 33.29 21.15 -29.43
C THR A 432 32.34 22.28 -29.88
N SER A 433 32.04 23.23 -29.01
CA SER A 433 32.19 24.68 -29.28
C SER A 433 31.91 25.50 -28.02
N GLY A 434 32.71 26.55 -27.77
CA GLY A 434 32.59 27.38 -26.58
C GLY A 434 31.60 28.55 -26.71
N GLY A 435 31.35 29.23 -25.58
CA GLY A 435 30.55 30.45 -25.50
C GLY A 435 30.61 31.07 -24.10
N THR A 436 31.39 32.15 -23.95
CA THR A 436 31.55 32.92 -22.70
C THR A 436 30.39 33.87 -22.43
N GLY A 437 30.01 34.06 -21.17
CA GLY A 437 29.68 35.40 -20.67
C GLY A 437 28.33 35.65 -19.97
N ASN A 438 28.41 35.80 -18.64
CA ASN A 438 27.89 36.94 -17.86
C ASN A 438 26.37 37.21 -17.69
N SER A 439 25.90 36.97 -16.46
CA SER A 439 25.09 37.85 -15.56
C SER A 439 24.03 38.82 -16.14
N GLY A 440 22.79 38.76 -15.60
CA GLY A 440 21.76 39.79 -15.84
C GLY A 440 20.37 39.57 -15.23
N THR A 441 20.21 39.86 -13.94
CA THR A 441 19.08 40.58 -13.29
C THR A 441 17.60 40.41 -13.74
N THR A 442 16.78 39.97 -12.77
CA THR A 442 15.42 40.42 -12.38
C THR A 442 14.48 41.11 -13.38
N GLY A 443 13.25 40.58 -13.50
CA GLY A 443 12.09 41.31 -14.06
C GLY A 443 10.74 40.67 -13.71
N SER A 444 10.04 41.20 -12.70
CA SER A 444 8.66 40.81 -12.37
C SER A 444 7.66 41.54 -13.26
N THR A 445 6.66 40.84 -13.80
CA THR A 445 5.44 41.47 -14.32
C THR A 445 4.20 40.66 -13.98
N SER A 446 3.16 41.34 -13.50
CA SER A 446 1.85 40.78 -13.17
C SER A 446 0.83 41.08 -14.27
N GLY A 447 -0.21 40.24 -14.37
CA GLY A 447 -1.33 40.35 -15.31
C GLY A 447 -1.42 39.12 -16.24
N GLY A 448 -2.60 38.57 -16.53
CA GLY A 448 -3.93 38.97 -16.10
C GLY A 448 -5.00 38.49 -17.09
N ILE A 449 -5.67 37.39 -16.75
CA ILE A 449 -7.00 36.92 -17.22
C ILE A 449 -7.33 37.13 -18.71
N THR A 450 -7.43 36.03 -19.48
CA THR A 450 -8.60 35.73 -20.33
C THR A 450 -8.51 34.29 -20.83
N GLY A 451 -9.61 33.56 -20.81
CA GLY A 451 -9.69 32.21 -21.37
C GLY A 451 -10.42 32.20 -22.71
N SER A 452 -10.06 31.26 -23.59
CA SER A 452 -10.99 30.69 -24.56
C SER A 452 -10.53 29.29 -24.96
N THR A 453 -11.50 28.42 -25.20
CA THR A 453 -11.34 27.03 -25.63
C THR A 453 -11.01 26.90 -27.12
N THR A 454 -10.35 25.79 -27.47
CA THR A 454 -10.59 24.88 -28.63
C THR A 454 -9.32 24.57 -29.43
N GLY A 455 -9.04 23.28 -29.64
CA GLY A 455 -8.17 22.81 -30.73
C GLY A 455 -7.18 21.70 -30.34
N ASP A 456 -7.42 20.49 -30.86
CA ASP A 456 -6.45 19.40 -31.00
C ASP A 456 -5.15 19.86 -31.71
N VAL A 457 -4.00 19.16 -31.71
CA VAL A 457 -3.79 17.71 -31.96
C VAL A 457 -2.39 17.26 -31.50
N THR A 458 -2.18 15.93 -31.48
CA THR A 458 -0.89 15.20 -31.62
C THR A 458 0.20 15.37 -30.54
N GLY A 459 0.30 14.37 -29.66
CA GLY A 459 1.52 14.00 -28.93
C GLY A 459 1.58 12.47 -28.82
N ALA A 460 2.62 11.84 -29.39
CA ALA A 460 2.67 10.38 -29.54
C ALA A 460 3.06 9.66 -28.24
N LEU A 461 2.37 8.55 -27.94
CA LEU A 461 2.76 7.60 -26.89
C LEU A 461 3.76 6.59 -27.46
N ALA A 462 4.91 6.43 -26.80
CA ALA A 462 5.68 5.19 -26.87
C ALA A 462 5.07 4.22 -25.83
N SER A 463 4.50 3.07 -26.20
CA SER A 463 5.16 1.89 -26.80
C SER A 463 6.02 1.11 -25.80
N THR A 464 5.37 0.31 -24.98
CA THR A 464 5.91 -0.98 -24.51
C THR A 464 5.04 -2.09 -25.08
N GLY A 465 5.65 -3.00 -25.84
CA GLY A 465 4.96 -4.05 -26.59
C GLY A 465 4.80 -5.35 -25.80
N SER A 466 3.84 -6.15 -26.21
CA SER A 466 3.76 -7.59 -25.90
C SER A 466 2.99 -8.27 -27.02
N ASP A 467 3.72 -8.75 -28.03
CA ASP A 467 3.16 -9.44 -29.19
C ASP A 467 2.65 -10.84 -28.82
N VAL A 468 1.41 -11.13 -29.19
CA VAL A 468 0.88 -12.50 -29.32
C VAL A 468 0.14 -12.58 -30.65
N PRO A 469 0.43 -13.56 -31.53
CA PRO A 469 0.00 -13.49 -32.93
C PRO A 469 -1.49 -13.78 -33.13
N VAL A 470 -2.13 -12.97 -33.97
CA VAL A 470 -3.51 -13.18 -34.43
C VAL A 470 -3.54 -14.20 -35.56
N ALA A 471 -4.38 -15.23 -35.42
CA ALA A 471 -4.79 -16.11 -36.52
C ALA A 471 -6.33 -16.24 -36.58
N ALA A 472 -6.93 -15.38 -37.41
CA ALA A 472 -8.10 -15.63 -38.25
C ALA A 472 -9.48 -16.05 -37.68
N LEU A 473 -10.44 -15.13 -37.84
CA LEU A 473 -11.80 -15.31 -38.43
C LEU A 473 -12.84 -16.22 -37.70
N GLY A 474 -14.11 -15.82 -37.53
CA GLY A 474 -14.74 -14.53 -37.89
C GLY A 474 -16.26 -14.51 -37.77
N THR A 475 -16.83 -13.29 -37.85
CA THR A 475 -18.18 -12.93 -38.30
C THR A 475 -19.42 -13.67 -37.76
N ALA A 476 -20.22 -12.97 -36.94
CA ALA A 476 -21.64 -12.72 -37.25
C ALA A 476 -22.15 -11.47 -36.50
N ALA A 477 -22.64 -10.48 -37.23
CA ALA A 477 -23.31 -9.30 -36.66
C ALA A 477 -24.73 -9.18 -37.26
N ALA A 478 -25.74 -8.95 -36.44
CA ALA A 478 -27.08 -8.57 -36.89
C ALA A 478 -27.89 -7.85 -35.78
N VAL A 479 -27.68 -6.54 -35.72
CA VAL A 479 -28.59 -5.45 -35.30
C VAL A 479 -30.04 -5.87 -34.96
N THR A 480 -30.54 -5.42 -33.81
CA THR A 480 -31.90 -4.85 -33.73
C THR A 480 -31.96 -3.75 -32.66
N ALA A 481 -32.21 -2.51 -33.08
CA ALA A 481 -32.52 -1.38 -32.20
C ALA A 481 -33.77 -0.69 -32.72
N ALA A 482 -34.84 -0.62 -31.92
CA ALA A 482 -36.06 0.10 -32.28
C ALA A 482 -36.88 0.56 -31.06
N ALA A 483 -36.96 1.88 -30.89
CA ALA A 483 -38.10 2.69 -30.45
C ALA A 483 -38.89 2.36 -29.16
N GLY A 484 -39.03 3.39 -28.30
CA GLY A 484 -39.96 3.37 -27.16
C GLY A 484 -40.09 4.71 -26.43
N ALA A 485 -40.55 5.78 -27.10
CA ALA A 485 -40.79 7.09 -26.48
C ALA A 485 -42.16 7.70 -26.89
N GLY A 486 -42.91 8.20 -25.91
CA GLY A 486 -44.25 8.83 -26.06
C GLY A 486 -45.38 7.87 -25.64
N VAL A 487 -46.35 8.23 -24.79
CA VAL A 487 -47.18 9.45 -24.79
C VAL A 487 -47.71 9.79 -23.38
N VAL A 488 -48.06 11.06 -23.18
CA VAL A 488 -48.47 11.70 -21.91
C VAL A 488 -50.01 11.79 -21.77
N LEU A 489 -50.51 11.66 -20.53
CA LEU A 489 -51.81 12.10 -19.95
C LEU A 489 -53.08 12.10 -20.85
N ALA A 490 -54.13 11.37 -20.42
CA ALA A 490 -55.28 11.98 -19.73
C ALA A 490 -56.51 11.03 -19.65
N ILE A 491 -56.97 10.70 -18.44
CA ILE A 491 -58.38 10.38 -18.18
C ILE A 491 -58.87 11.24 -16.99
N ARG A 492 -60.03 11.88 -17.17
CA ARG A 492 -60.50 12.99 -16.35
C ARG A 492 -61.85 12.65 -15.68
N ARG A 493 -61.87 12.70 -14.34
CA ARG A 493 -63.04 12.91 -13.44
C ARG A 493 -64.19 11.89 -13.45
N ARG A 494 -64.41 11.27 -12.28
CA ARG A 494 -65.57 11.41 -11.34
C ARG A 494 -65.42 10.31 -10.27
N ARG A 495 -65.82 10.46 -8.99
CA ARG A 495 -66.74 11.39 -8.32
C ARG A 495 -66.38 11.54 -6.82
N THR A 496 -67.01 12.52 -6.17
CA THR A 496 -66.89 12.90 -4.74
C THR A 496 -67.74 12.03 -3.79
N GLN A 497 -67.58 12.27 -2.48
CA GLN A 497 -68.20 11.67 -1.28
C GLN A 497 -67.36 10.53 -0.64
N ALA A 498 -67.15 10.49 0.68
CA ALA A 498 -67.63 11.37 1.77
C ALA A 498 -66.48 11.95 2.60
#